data_AF-A0A9D9RYS6-F1
#
_entry.id   AF-A0A9D9RYS6-F1
#
_cell.length_a   1.000
_cell.length_b   1.000
_cell.length_c   1.000
_cell.angle_alpha   90.00
_cell.angle_beta   90.00
_cell.angle_gamma   90.00
#
_symmetry.space_group_name_H-M   'P 1'
#
loop_
_entity.id
_entity.type
_entity.pdbx_description
1 polymer ?
#
loop_
_entity_poly.entity_id
_entity_poly.type
_entity_poly.pdbx_seq_one_letter_code
_entity_poly.pdbx_strand_id
1 'polypeptide(L)'
;MTIKHHAYLFDATRCIDCRACMISCSVENKIEMDKTRIWVAGIGIKGEYPDLQRGTMVYHCMHCLHPDCMSACPVGAYTQAEDGPVTYNPDLCIGCRYCMNACPFGVPHFDYDKGLAEGAFIDKCTFCPQRIYNDQKPACVGTCPTDALEYGEREELIKRAHERIAAHPDKYIDHVYGEFENGGTSYLILSHIPFSELGLPNLPETPVNAVSEKVMALTIPFALGWGAVLSGVAAGVAMHEKKKQAAAEKDIVPAGESEASK
;
A
#
# COMPACT_ATOMS: atom_id res chain seq x y z
N MET A 1 18.45 13.65 -14.42
CA MET A 1 17.55 14.54 -13.68
C MET A 1 17.11 13.77 -12.46
N THR A 2 17.26 14.32 -11.26
CA THR A 2 16.74 13.68 -10.04
C THR A 2 15.22 13.82 -10.06
N ILE A 3 14.51 12.69 -10.01
CA ILE A 3 13.05 12.68 -9.98
C ILE A 3 12.60 13.29 -8.65
N LYS A 4 11.64 14.18 -8.77
CA LYS A 4 11.13 15.03 -7.70
C LYS A 4 9.90 14.36 -7.08
N HIS A 5 10.03 13.89 -5.84
CA HIS A 5 8.98 13.08 -5.21
C HIS A 5 7.91 13.98 -4.59
N HIS A 6 6.68 13.88 -5.09
CA HIS A 6 5.55 14.65 -4.62
C HIS A 6 5.08 14.23 -3.22
N ALA A 7 4.73 15.19 -2.39
CA ALA A 7 4.18 14.96 -1.07
C ALA A 7 3.19 16.06 -0.63
N TYR A 8 2.40 15.72 0.36
CA TYR A 8 1.56 16.62 1.14
C TYR A 8 2.20 16.85 2.52
N LEU A 9 2.00 18.05 3.07
CA LEU A 9 2.24 18.34 4.48
C LEU A 9 0.94 18.85 5.10
N PHE A 10 0.43 18.14 6.10
CA PHE A 10 -0.72 18.56 6.89
C PHE A 10 -0.30 19.05 8.27
N ASP A 11 -0.76 20.23 8.64
CA ASP A 11 -0.57 20.81 9.96
C ASP A 11 -1.92 20.85 10.70
N ALA A 12 -2.12 19.88 11.59
CA ALA A 12 -3.35 19.76 12.38
C ALA A 12 -3.60 20.98 13.29
N THR A 13 -2.55 21.74 13.63
CA THR A 13 -2.64 22.95 14.45
C THR A 13 -3.25 24.14 13.69
N ARG A 14 -3.27 24.07 12.35
CA ARG A 14 -3.81 25.09 11.45
C ARG A 14 -5.16 24.70 10.86
N CYS A 15 -5.57 23.44 11.02
CA CYS A 15 -6.82 22.94 10.47
C CYS A 15 -8.03 23.45 11.26
N ILE A 16 -8.97 24.07 10.55
CA ILE A 16 -10.19 24.63 11.16
C ILE A 16 -11.44 23.79 10.92
N ASP A 17 -11.32 22.60 10.32
CA ASP A 17 -12.45 21.74 9.93
C ASP A 17 -13.50 22.47 9.07
N CYS A 18 -13.07 23.27 8.10
CA CYS A 18 -13.99 23.96 7.18
C CYS A 18 -14.57 23.02 6.10
N ARG A 19 -13.99 21.81 5.95
CA ARG A 19 -14.36 20.78 4.97
C ARG A 19 -14.30 21.21 3.49
N ALA A 20 -13.70 22.36 3.20
CA ALA A 20 -13.48 22.83 1.83
C ALA A 20 -12.68 21.83 0.99
N CYS A 21 -11.69 21.16 1.61
CA CYS A 21 -10.90 20.11 0.97
C CYS A 21 -11.77 18.96 0.44
N MET A 22 -12.78 18.52 1.20
CA MET A 22 -13.72 17.47 0.77
C MET A 22 -14.47 17.90 -0.50
N ILE A 23 -15.11 19.08 -0.46
CA ILE A 23 -15.90 19.58 -1.58
C ILE A 23 -15.03 19.80 -2.83
N SER A 24 -13.87 20.42 -2.68
CA SER A 24 -12.95 20.64 -3.81
C SER A 24 -12.49 19.33 -4.45
N CYS A 25 -12.23 18.29 -3.65
CA CYS A 25 -11.85 16.99 -4.14
C CYS A 25 -12.99 16.34 -4.93
N SER A 26 -14.23 16.41 -4.41
CA SER A 26 -15.40 15.87 -5.09
C SER A 26 -15.70 16.57 -6.41
N VAL A 27 -15.64 17.90 -6.45
CA VAL A 27 -15.82 18.69 -7.68
C VAL A 27 -14.75 18.35 -8.71
N GLU A 28 -13.48 18.35 -8.30
CA GLU A 28 -12.34 18.09 -9.18
C GLU A 28 -12.39 16.68 -9.78
N ASN A 29 -12.79 15.68 -8.99
CA ASN A 29 -12.79 14.28 -9.40
C ASN A 29 -14.17 13.74 -9.80
N LYS A 30 -15.19 14.61 -9.88
CA LYS A 30 -16.58 14.26 -10.21
C LYS A 30 -17.14 13.14 -9.33
N ILE A 31 -16.86 13.20 -8.04
CA ILE A 31 -17.37 12.24 -7.05
C ILE A 31 -18.82 12.60 -6.75
N GLU A 32 -19.68 11.57 -6.64
CA GLU A 32 -21.07 11.71 -6.21
C GLU A 32 -21.17 12.34 -4.81
N MET A 33 -22.22 13.11 -4.55
CA MET A 33 -22.31 13.97 -3.36
C MET A 33 -22.39 13.21 -2.02
N ASP A 34 -22.80 11.95 -2.06
CA ASP A 34 -22.86 11.03 -0.93
C ASP A 34 -21.57 10.20 -0.75
N LYS A 35 -20.59 10.37 -1.64
CA LYS A 35 -19.29 9.70 -1.62
C LYS A 35 -18.16 10.71 -1.41
N THR A 36 -17.01 10.25 -0.91
CA THR A 36 -15.84 11.12 -0.72
C THR A 36 -14.52 10.35 -0.77
N ARG A 37 -13.47 11.01 -1.27
CA ARG A 37 -12.07 10.55 -1.18
C ARG A 37 -11.31 11.16 -0.01
N ILE A 38 -11.92 12.14 0.67
CA ILE A 38 -11.36 12.86 1.81
C ILE A 38 -12.36 12.83 2.95
N TRP A 39 -11.91 12.44 4.14
CA TRP A 39 -12.71 12.55 5.35
C TRP A 39 -12.07 13.58 6.28
N VAL A 40 -12.89 14.42 6.91
CA VAL A 40 -12.42 15.32 7.96
C VAL A 40 -13.11 14.93 9.24
N ALA A 41 -12.32 14.48 10.22
CA ALA A 41 -12.80 14.14 11.54
C ALA A 41 -11.83 14.64 12.60
N GLY A 42 -12.32 14.76 13.83
CA GLY A 42 -11.54 15.28 14.94
C GLY A 42 -12.08 14.81 16.27
N ILE A 43 -11.33 15.07 17.32
CA ILE A 43 -11.60 14.60 18.69
C ILE A 43 -12.66 15.43 19.44
N GLY A 44 -13.29 16.39 18.75
CA GLY A 44 -14.10 17.42 19.41
C GLY A 44 -13.26 18.37 20.25
N ILE A 45 -13.90 19.07 21.17
CA ILE A 45 -13.24 19.93 22.15
C ILE A 45 -12.95 19.09 23.40
N LYS A 46 -11.71 19.14 23.90
CA LYS A 46 -11.25 18.52 25.15
C LYS A 46 -10.67 19.58 26.08
N GLY A 47 -10.59 19.26 27.37
CA GLY A 47 -10.05 20.14 28.41
C GLY A 47 -11.12 21.01 29.07
N GLU A 48 -10.67 21.94 29.91
CA GLU A 48 -11.51 22.91 30.61
C GLU A 48 -11.00 24.32 30.32
N TYR A 49 -11.89 25.32 30.25
CA TYR A 49 -11.49 26.70 30.03
C TYR A 49 -10.54 27.19 31.14
N PRO A 50 -9.40 27.85 30.82
CA PRO A 50 -9.01 28.37 29.49
C PRO A 50 -8.23 27.39 28.60
N ASP A 51 -7.89 26.20 29.08
CA ASP A 51 -7.03 25.20 28.43
C ASP A 51 -7.81 24.21 27.58
N LEU A 52 -8.59 24.73 26.62
CA LEU A 52 -9.33 23.91 25.66
C LEU A 52 -8.44 23.49 24.49
N GLN A 53 -8.53 22.23 24.10
CA GLN A 53 -7.85 21.66 22.94
C GLN A 53 -8.85 21.08 21.95
N ARG A 54 -8.54 21.20 20.67
CA ARG A 54 -9.24 20.54 19.58
C ARG A 54 -8.21 20.03 18.59
N GLY A 55 -8.36 18.78 18.14
CA GLY A 55 -7.60 18.23 17.03
C GLY A 55 -8.53 17.86 15.89
N THR A 56 -8.07 18.10 14.66
CA THR A 56 -8.77 17.69 13.44
C THR A 56 -7.77 17.09 12.48
N MET A 57 -8.18 16.03 11.79
CA MET A 57 -7.40 15.33 10.79
C MET A 57 -8.11 15.34 9.45
N VAL A 58 -7.36 15.56 8.39
CA VAL A 58 -7.84 15.40 7.01
C VAL A 58 -7.32 14.06 6.50
N TYR A 59 -8.17 13.04 6.51
CA TYR A 59 -7.85 11.70 6.05
C TYR A 59 -8.02 11.59 4.53
N HIS A 60 -6.95 11.19 3.87
CA HIS A 60 -6.94 10.71 2.50
C HIS A 60 -5.78 9.74 2.32
N CYS A 61 -5.55 9.25 1.09
CA CYS A 61 -4.44 8.34 0.82
C CYS A 61 -3.10 8.93 1.27
N MET A 62 -2.30 8.11 1.95
CA MET A 62 -0.94 8.46 2.36
C MET A 62 0.06 8.39 1.20
N HIS A 63 -0.32 7.74 0.09
CA HIS A 63 0.55 7.44 -1.06
C HIS A 63 1.93 6.93 -0.59
N CYS A 64 1.90 5.80 0.12
CA CYS A 64 3.07 5.19 0.75
C CYS A 64 4.22 5.00 -0.24
N LEU A 65 5.46 5.11 0.23
CA LEU A 65 6.64 4.78 -0.59
C LEU A 65 6.69 3.29 -0.94
N HIS A 66 6.14 2.45 -0.06
CA HIS A 66 5.95 1.02 -0.25
C HIS A 66 4.44 0.70 -0.12
N PRO A 67 3.65 0.77 -1.22
CA PRO A 67 2.20 0.68 -1.13
C PRO A 67 1.69 -0.74 -0.86
N ASP A 68 1.16 -1.01 0.33
CA ASP A 68 0.57 -2.32 0.68
C ASP A 68 -0.61 -2.69 -0.22
N CYS A 69 -1.39 -1.70 -0.65
CA CYS A 69 -2.51 -1.90 -1.57
C CYS A 69 -2.05 -2.40 -2.95
N MET A 70 -0.86 -2.00 -3.40
CA MET A 70 -0.26 -2.48 -4.65
C MET A 70 0.28 -3.89 -4.48
N SER A 71 1.00 -4.14 -3.39
CA SER A 71 1.51 -5.47 -3.02
C SER A 71 0.41 -6.53 -2.93
N ALA A 72 -0.72 -6.18 -2.32
CA ALA A 72 -1.84 -7.10 -2.10
C ALA A 72 -2.74 -7.30 -3.34
N CYS A 73 -2.54 -6.56 -4.44
CA CYS A 73 -3.42 -6.62 -5.59
C CYS A 73 -2.99 -7.75 -6.56
N PRO A 74 -3.77 -8.83 -6.70
CA PRO A 74 -3.38 -9.98 -7.52
C PRO A 74 -3.43 -9.71 -9.03
N VAL A 75 -4.08 -8.62 -9.43
CA VAL A 75 -4.37 -8.26 -10.83
C VAL A 75 -3.63 -7.00 -11.29
N GLY A 76 -2.74 -6.45 -10.44
CA GLY A 76 -1.95 -5.28 -10.81
C GLY A 76 -2.78 -4.02 -11.06
N ALA A 77 -3.94 -3.87 -10.42
CA ALA A 77 -4.80 -2.69 -10.57
C ALA A 77 -4.25 -1.42 -9.91
N TYR A 78 -3.08 -1.47 -9.27
CA TYR A 78 -2.41 -0.31 -8.69
C TYR A 78 -1.05 -0.10 -9.33
N THR A 79 -0.65 1.16 -9.45
CA THR A 79 0.66 1.54 -9.96
C THR A 79 1.19 2.69 -9.12
N GLN A 80 2.48 2.71 -8.86
CA GLN A 80 3.17 3.84 -8.26
C GLN A 80 3.98 4.55 -9.34
N ALA A 81 3.74 5.85 -9.51
CA ALA A 81 4.56 6.67 -10.39
C ALA A 81 5.94 6.91 -9.76
N GLU A 82 6.97 7.17 -10.57
CA GLU A 82 8.35 7.35 -10.09
C GLU A 82 8.51 8.55 -9.16
N ASP A 83 7.62 9.53 -9.28
CA ASP A 83 7.50 10.74 -8.46
C ASP A 83 6.55 10.58 -7.26
N GLY A 84 6.03 9.36 -7.01
CA GLY A 84 5.34 9.02 -5.75
C GLY A 84 3.85 8.66 -5.83
N PRO A 85 3.00 9.33 -6.64
CA PRO A 85 1.57 9.05 -6.70
C PRO A 85 1.23 7.58 -6.97
N VAL A 86 0.66 6.93 -5.96
CA VAL A 86 -0.02 5.64 -6.13
C VAL A 86 -1.39 5.85 -6.79
N THR A 87 -1.62 5.28 -7.96
CA THR A 87 -2.87 5.36 -8.73
C THR A 87 -3.55 3.99 -8.83
N TYR A 88 -4.82 4.00 -9.27
CA TYR A 88 -5.66 2.81 -9.38
C TYR A 88 -6.28 2.76 -10.77
N ASN A 89 -6.20 1.61 -11.43
CA ASN A 89 -6.83 1.32 -12.71
C ASN A 89 -8.10 0.49 -12.48
N PRO A 90 -9.30 1.06 -12.71
CA PRO A 90 -10.56 0.35 -12.53
C PRO A 90 -10.76 -0.83 -13.47
N ASP A 91 -10.16 -0.81 -14.66
CA ASP A 91 -10.39 -1.82 -15.71
C ASP A 91 -9.78 -3.19 -15.36
N LEU A 92 -8.76 -3.20 -14.51
CA LEU A 92 -8.11 -4.43 -14.05
C LEU A 92 -8.76 -4.98 -12.77
N CYS A 93 -9.59 -4.19 -12.09
CA CYS A 93 -10.04 -4.53 -10.76
C CYS A 93 -11.12 -5.60 -10.77
N ILE A 94 -10.89 -6.68 -10.01
CA ILE A 94 -11.84 -7.79 -9.84
C ILE A 94 -12.67 -7.69 -8.56
N GLY A 95 -12.59 -6.58 -7.83
CA GLY A 95 -13.42 -6.35 -6.63
C GLY A 95 -13.12 -7.26 -5.44
N CYS A 96 -11.93 -7.88 -5.37
CA CYS A 96 -11.58 -8.83 -4.29
C CYS A 96 -11.37 -8.20 -2.90
N ARG A 97 -11.29 -6.87 -2.81
CA ARG A 97 -11.15 -6.07 -1.57
C ARG A 97 -9.88 -6.32 -0.74
N TYR A 98 -8.91 -7.08 -1.24
CA TYR A 98 -7.64 -7.31 -0.51
C TYR A 98 -6.89 -6.01 -0.19
N CYS A 99 -6.94 -5.03 -1.10
CA CYS A 99 -6.37 -3.71 -0.87
C CYS A 99 -6.97 -2.97 0.35
N MET A 100 -8.25 -3.20 0.68
CA MET A 100 -8.89 -2.59 1.85
C MET A 100 -8.31 -3.14 3.15
N ASN A 101 -8.09 -4.46 3.20
CA ASN A 101 -7.51 -5.13 4.36
C ASN A 101 -6.00 -4.88 4.49
N ALA A 102 -5.31 -4.73 3.36
CA ALA A 102 -3.87 -4.53 3.34
C ALA A 102 -3.46 -3.11 3.74
N CYS A 103 -4.27 -2.09 3.44
CA CYS A 103 -3.92 -0.71 3.73
C CYS A 103 -3.98 -0.44 5.24
N PRO A 104 -2.85 -0.14 5.92
CA PRO A 104 -2.87 0.09 7.36
C PRO A 104 -3.63 1.37 7.75
N PHE A 105 -3.87 2.26 6.78
CA PHE A 105 -4.60 3.52 6.95
C PHE A 105 -6.10 3.42 6.59
N GLY A 106 -6.60 2.25 6.16
CA GLY A 106 -8.02 2.06 5.83
C GLY A 106 -8.52 2.91 4.66
N VAL A 107 -7.65 3.27 3.72
CA VAL A 107 -7.95 4.27 2.66
C VAL A 107 -8.77 3.72 1.48
N PRO A 108 -8.49 2.53 0.90
CA PRO A 108 -9.29 2.04 -0.22
C PRO A 108 -10.72 1.75 0.24
N HIS A 109 -11.71 2.35 -0.40
CA HIS A 109 -13.13 2.13 -0.10
C HIS A 109 -13.81 1.41 -1.24
N PHE A 110 -14.67 0.44 -0.92
CA PHE A 110 -15.46 -0.27 -1.92
C PHE A 110 -16.75 0.50 -2.22
N ASP A 111 -17.02 0.74 -3.49
CA ASP A 111 -18.28 1.26 -3.98
C ASP A 111 -19.29 0.10 -4.14
N TYR A 112 -20.24 0.02 -3.21
CA TYR A 112 -21.23 -1.06 -3.18
C TYR A 112 -22.39 -0.86 -4.15
N ASP A 113 -22.52 0.34 -4.73
CA ASP A 113 -23.61 0.66 -5.65
C ASP A 113 -23.33 0.15 -7.07
N LYS A 114 -22.06 -0.12 -7.39
CA LYS A 114 -21.64 -0.61 -8.71
C LYS A 114 -21.81 -2.12 -8.82
N GLY A 115 -22.49 -2.55 -9.87
CA GLY A 115 -22.59 -3.97 -10.20
C GLY A 115 -21.24 -4.59 -10.62
N LEU A 116 -21.10 -5.91 -10.49
CA LEU A 116 -19.90 -6.65 -10.91
C LEU A 116 -19.51 -6.44 -12.38
N ALA A 117 -20.46 -6.05 -13.24
CA ALA A 117 -20.22 -5.78 -14.65
C ALA A 117 -19.72 -4.36 -14.93
N GLU A 118 -19.85 -3.42 -13.99
CA GLU A 118 -19.50 -2.01 -14.18
C GLU A 118 -18.02 -1.72 -13.91
N GLY A 119 -17.31 -2.62 -13.22
CA GLY A 119 -15.93 -2.40 -12.80
C GLY A 119 -15.81 -1.25 -11.79
N ALA A 120 -14.60 -0.74 -11.57
CA ALA A 120 -14.35 0.43 -10.71
C ALA A 120 -14.88 0.31 -9.26
N PHE A 121 -14.67 -0.86 -8.66
CA PHE A 121 -15.16 -1.21 -7.32
C PHE A 121 -14.49 -0.46 -6.18
N ILE A 122 -13.29 0.07 -6.40
CA ILE A 122 -12.51 0.72 -5.36
C ILE A 122 -12.33 2.19 -5.72
N ASP A 123 -12.45 3.07 -4.72
CA ASP A 123 -12.08 4.47 -4.87
C ASP A 123 -11.13 4.93 -3.76
N LYS A 124 -10.26 5.88 -4.11
CA LYS A 124 -9.29 6.51 -3.21
C LYS A 124 -8.73 7.80 -3.81
N CYS A 125 -8.05 8.61 -2.99
CA CYS A 125 -7.25 9.73 -3.50
C CYS A 125 -6.22 9.26 -4.54
N THR A 126 -6.08 10.03 -5.61
CA THR A 126 -5.21 9.76 -6.76
C THR A 126 -4.03 10.73 -6.88
N PHE A 127 -3.87 11.66 -5.93
CA PHE A 127 -2.90 12.76 -5.98
C PHE A 127 -3.23 13.87 -7.00
N CYS A 128 -4.47 13.92 -7.54
CA CYS A 128 -4.87 14.89 -8.56
C CYS A 128 -3.90 14.98 -9.76
N PRO A 129 -3.62 13.87 -10.47
CA PRO A 129 -2.65 13.83 -11.59
C PRO A 129 -2.96 14.89 -12.66
N GLN A 130 -4.24 15.13 -12.93
CA GLN A 130 -4.71 16.15 -13.86
C GLN A 130 -4.32 17.60 -13.46
N ARG A 131 -3.90 17.83 -12.22
CA ARG A 131 -3.44 19.12 -11.72
C ARG A 131 -1.91 19.15 -11.59
N ILE A 132 -1.33 18.18 -10.89
CA ILE A 132 0.11 18.19 -10.57
C ILE A 132 0.99 18.11 -11.82
N TYR A 133 0.57 17.38 -12.84
CA TYR A 133 1.28 17.30 -14.13
C TYR A 133 0.99 18.48 -15.06
N ASN A 134 0.21 19.46 -14.60
CA ASN A 134 -0.07 20.73 -15.29
C ASN A 134 0.36 21.92 -14.41
N ASP A 135 1.37 21.75 -13.57
CA ASP A 135 1.94 22.78 -12.68
C ASP A 135 0.92 23.40 -11.70
N GLN A 136 -0.13 22.65 -11.34
CA GLN A 136 -1.14 23.07 -10.38
C GLN A 136 -1.06 22.25 -9.10
N LYS A 137 -1.32 22.92 -7.96
CA LYS A 137 -1.49 22.23 -6.68
C LYS A 137 -2.72 21.31 -6.72
N PRO A 138 -2.73 20.18 -5.99
CA PRO A 138 -3.93 19.37 -5.79
C PRO A 138 -5.11 20.21 -5.28
N ALA A 139 -6.35 19.83 -5.65
CA ALA A 139 -7.54 20.64 -5.36
C ALA A 139 -7.74 20.90 -3.86
N CYS A 140 -7.51 19.89 -3.02
CA CYS A 140 -7.63 19.99 -1.57
C CYS A 140 -6.62 20.98 -0.95
N VAL A 141 -5.44 21.10 -1.55
CA VAL A 141 -4.40 22.05 -1.13
C VAL A 141 -4.75 23.46 -1.61
N GLY A 142 -5.16 23.59 -2.88
CA GLY A 142 -5.51 24.88 -3.48
C GLY A 142 -6.69 25.59 -2.80
N THR A 143 -7.58 24.85 -2.14
CA THR A 143 -8.75 25.40 -1.44
C THR A 143 -8.50 25.68 0.04
N CYS A 144 -7.38 25.21 0.63
CA CYS A 144 -7.18 25.28 2.07
C CYS A 144 -6.93 26.74 2.51
N PRO A 145 -7.83 27.37 3.29
CA PRO A 145 -7.71 28.80 3.57
C PRO A 145 -6.68 29.15 4.66
N THR A 146 -6.20 28.14 5.40
CA THR A 146 -5.29 28.32 6.53
C THR A 146 -3.89 27.78 6.27
N ASP A 147 -3.61 27.32 5.03
CA ASP A 147 -2.43 26.55 4.66
C ASP A 147 -2.17 25.37 5.63
N ALA A 148 -3.24 24.76 6.14
CA ALA A 148 -3.13 23.52 6.90
C ALA A 148 -2.73 22.34 6.00
N LEU A 149 -3.00 22.42 4.70
CA LEU A 149 -2.53 21.47 3.70
C LEU A 149 -1.57 22.18 2.75
N GLU A 150 -0.39 21.61 2.57
CA GLU A 150 0.63 22.04 1.61
C GLU A 150 0.96 20.92 0.64
N TYR A 151 1.53 21.29 -0.51
CA TYR A 151 2.01 20.38 -1.54
C TYR A 151 3.38 20.85 -2.03
N GLY A 152 4.27 19.91 -2.29
CA GLY A 152 5.61 20.16 -2.80
C GLY A 152 6.45 18.89 -2.85
N GLU A 153 7.76 19.09 -2.90
CA GLU A 153 8.76 18.01 -2.84
C GLU A 153 8.82 17.42 -1.43
N ARG A 154 8.86 16.09 -1.34
CA ARG A 154 8.87 15.36 -0.06
C ARG A 154 10.02 15.79 0.84
N GLU A 155 11.24 15.85 0.31
CA GLU A 155 12.43 16.22 1.10
C GLU A 155 12.32 17.66 1.65
N GLU A 156 11.84 18.59 0.83
CA GLU A 156 11.64 19.98 1.25
C GLU A 156 10.50 20.11 2.28
N LEU A 157 9.45 19.31 2.15
CA LEU A 157 8.35 19.29 3.12
C LEU A 157 8.76 18.66 4.44
N ILE A 158 9.61 17.62 4.45
CA ILE A 158 10.20 17.06 5.67
C ILE A 158 11.04 18.13 6.37
N LYS A 159 11.95 18.78 5.65
CA LYS A 159 12.79 19.85 6.19
C LYS A 159 11.93 20.96 6.80
N ARG A 160 10.91 21.42 6.07
CA ARG A 160 9.96 22.43 6.55
C ARG A 160 9.19 21.98 7.79
N ALA A 161 8.80 20.71 7.87
CA ALA A 161 8.10 20.16 9.01
C ALA A 161 8.96 20.23 10.28
N HIS A 162 10.23 19.77 10.19
CA HIS A 162 11.20 19.87 11.28
C HIS A 162 11.52 21.31 11.67
N GLU A 163 11.67 22.22 10.70
CA GLU A 163 11.85 23.65 10.97
C GLU A 163 10.68 24.26 11.75
N ARG A 164 9.44 23.85 11.45
CA ARG A 164 8.24 24.31 12.19
C ARG A 164 8.20 23.81 13.63
N ILE A 165 8.53 22.53 13.83
CA ILE A 165 8.62 21.94 15.16
C ILE A 165 9.69 22.68 15.97
N ALA A 166 10.88 22.87 15.41
CA ALA A 166 11.99 23.54 16.08
C ALA A 166 11.70 25.02 16.40
N ALA A 167 10.95 25.72 15.56
CA ALA A 167 10.56 27.10 15.80
C ALA A 167 9.47 27.26 16.89
N HIS A 168 8.66 26.23 17.12
CA HIS A 168 7.51 26.26 18.05
C HIS A 168 7.37 24.94 18.83
N PRO A 169 8.35 24.57 19.67
CA PRO A 169 8.38 23.27 20.35
C PRO A 169 7.25 23.09 21.37
N ASP A 170 6.65 24.19 21.85
CA ASP A 170 5.48 24.21 22.73
C ASP A 170 4.17 23.88 22.00
N LYS A 171 4.16 24.03 20.67
CA LYS A 171 2.97 23.87 19.84
C LYS A 171 2.87 22.48 19.19
N TYR A 172 4.00 21.80 18.99
CA TYR A 172 4.06 20.56 18.23
C TYR A 172 4.59 19.41 19.08
N ILE A 173 4.12 18.20 18.79
CA ILE A 173 4.84 16.99 19.15
C ILE A 173 6.07 16.91 18.25
N ASP A 174 7.23 16.63 18.84
CA ASP A 174 8.52 16.46 18.14
C ASP A 174 8.56 15.15 17.35
N HIS A 175 7.72 15.07 16.31
CA HIS A 175 7.56 13.93 15.43
C HIS A 175 6.83 14.34 14.15
N VAL A 176 7.39 13.99 12.98
CA VAL A 176 6.75 14.15 11.67
C VAL A 176 6.18 12.80 11.24
N TYR A 177 4.88 12.61 11.48
CA TYR A 177 4.24 11.35 11.12
C TYR A 177 4.16 11.21 9.60
N GLY A 178 4.44 10.01 9.10
CA GLY A 178 4.55 9.67 7.69
C GLY A 178 5.97 9.82 7.12
N GLU A 179 6.93 10.31 7.91
CA GLU A 179 8.34 10.36 7.50
C GLU A 179 8.94 8.95 7.43
N PHE A 180 8.66 8.13 8.46
CA PHE A 180 9.20 6.78 8.60
C PHE A 180 8.11 5.70 8.67
N GLU A 181 6.90 6.04 9.12
CA GLU A 181 5.80 5.10 9.30
C GLU A 181 5.53 4.31 8.02
N ASN A 182 5.49 2.98 8.14
CA ASN A 182 5.27 2.05 7.04
C ASN A 182 6.34 2.14 5.92
N GLY A 183 7.59 2.43 6.28
CA GLY A 183 8.66 2.68 5.30
C GLY A 183 8.61 4.07 4.66
N GLY A 184 7.83 4.97 5.23
CA GLY A 184 7.65 6.33 4.75
C GLY A 184 6.47 6.49 3.79
N THR A 185 5.92 7.69 3.79
CA THR A 185 4.74 8.07 3.00
C THR A 185 4.92 9.40 2.30
N SER A 186 4.00 9.73 1.39
CA SER A 186 3.92 11.03 0.72
C SER A 186 2.94 11.97 1.43
N TYR A 187 2.49 11.64 2.64
CA TYR A 187 1.61 12.50 3.41
C TYR A 187 2.17 12.67 4.82
N LEU A 188 2.81 13.81 5.02
CA LEU A 188 3.49 14.18 6.25
C LEU A 188 2.51 14.94 7.16
N ILE A 189 2.52 14.66 8.45
CA ILE A 189 1.55 15.22 9.39
C ILE A 189 2.25 15.78 10.62
N LEU A 190 1.91 17.02 10.97
CA LEU A 190 2.26 17.69 12.21
C LEU A 190 1.02 17.76 13.12
N SER A 191 1.24 17.60 14.42
CA SER A 191 0.16 17.63 15.40
C SER A 191 0.59 18.23 16.74
N HIS A 192 -0.35 18.88 17.42
CA HIS A 192 -0.26 19.32 18.81
C HIS A 192 -0.86 18.32 19.81
N ILE A 193 -1.56 17.29 19.32
CA ILE A 193 -2.12 16.19 20.13
C ILE A 193 -1.58 14.83 19.66
N PRO A 194 -1.61 13.76 20.49
CA PRO A 194 -1.10 12.45 20.08
C PRO A 194 -1.73 11.97 18.76
N PHE A 195 -0.92 11.42 17.85
CA PHE A 195 -1.38 10.96 16.53
C PHE A 195 -2.45 9.86 16.62
N SER A 196 -2.42 9.03 17.68
CA SER A 196 -3.46 8.05 17.97
C SER A 196 -4.82 8.69 18.26
N GLU A 197 -4.85 9.89 18.84
CA GLU A 197 -6.08 10.66 19.02
C GLU A 197 -6.60 11.25 17.70
N LEU A 198 -5.70 11.53 16.75
CA LEU A 198 -6.06 11.80 15.36
C LEU A 198 -6.43 10.52 14.59
N GLY A 199 -6.60 9.38 15.25
CA GLY A 199 -6.99 8.12 14.61
C GLY A 199 -5.92 7.52 13.69
N LEU A 200 -4.68 7.98 13.78
CA LEU A 200 -3.56 7.43 13.01
C LEU A 200 -3.00 6.20 13.70
N PRO A 201 -2.75 5.11 12.96
CA PRO A 201 -2.18 3.89 13.52
C PRO A 201 -0.73 4.12 13.96
N ASN A 202 -0.30 3.42 15.02
CA ASN A 202 1.12 3.34 15.34
C ASN A 202 1.74 2.25 14.46
N LEU A 203 2.63 2.64 13.54
CA LEU A 203 3.23 1.75 12.55
C LEU A 203 4.76 1.72 12.70
N PRO A 204 5.41 0.57 12.44
CA PRO A 204 6.85 0.49 12.43
C PRO A 204 7.45 1.29 11.27
N GLU A 205 8.75 1.59 11.36
CA GLU A 205 9.50 2.21 10.27
C GLU A 205 9.68 1.28 9.07
N THR A 206 9.54 -0.03 9.26
CA THR A 206 9.58 -1.00 8.17
C THR A 206 8.21 -1.12 7.49
N PRO A 207 8.13 -1.25 6.16
CA PRO A 207 6.86 -1.51 5.47
C PRO A 207 6.16 -2.76 6.00
N VAL A 208 4.84 -2.69 6.21
CA VAL A 208 4.04 -3.81 6.72
C VAL A 208 4.02 -4.98 5.73
N ASN A 209 4.00 -4.70 4.43
CA ASN A 209 4.12 -5.71 3.37
C ASN A 209 5.51 -6.37 3.30
N ALA A 210 6.57 -5.85 3.93
CA ALA A 210 7.94 -6.33 3.74
C ALA A 210 8.14 -7.81 4.11
N VAL A 211 7.44 -8.30 5.14
CA VAL A 211 7.51 -9.71 5.55
C VAL A 211 6.75 -10.58 4.55
N SER A 212 5.52 -10.20 4.22
CA SER A 212 4.65 -10.95 3.30
C SER A 212 5.28 -11.07 1.91
N GLU A 213 5.85 -10.00 1.38
CA GLU A 213 6.53 -10.02 0.08
C GLU A 213 7.73 -10.97 0.07
N LYS A 214 8.56 -10.94 1.11
CA LYS A 214 9.70 -11.86 1.23
C LYS A 214 9.24 -13.31 1.27
N VAL A 215 8.21 -13.62 2.04
CA VAL A 215 7.64 -14.98 2.12
C VAL A 215 7.05 -15.40 0.78
N MET A 216 6.29 -14.51 0.12
CA MET A 216 5.68 -14.79 -1.18
C MET A 216 6.72 -14.96 -2.28
N ALA A 217 7.80 -14.18 -2.28
CA ALA A 217 8.91 -14.33 -3.21
C ALA A 217 9.63 -15.68 -3.09
N LEU A 218 9.58 -16.33 -1.91
CA LEU A 218 10.15 -17.66 -1.69
C LEU A 218 9.28 -18.80 -2.24
N THR A 219 8.00 -18.54 -2.57
CA THR A 219 7.09 -19.60 -3.04
C THR A 219 7.52 -20.19 -4.39
N ILE A 220 7.95 -19.35 -5.34
CA ILE A 220 8.42 -19.79 -6.66
C ILE A 220 9.68 -20.66 -6.56
N PRO A 221 10.80 -20.23 -5.94
CA PRO A 221 11.98 -21.07 -5.82
C PRO A 221 11.70 -22.34 -5.00
N PHE A 222 10.83 -22.27 -3.99
CA PHE A 222 10.40 -23.45 -3.23
C PHE A 222 9.63 -24.45 -4.11
N ALA A 223 8.69 -23.98 -4.93
CA ALA A 223 7.93 -24.83 -5.85
C ALA A 223 8.83 -25.48 -6.90
N LEU A 224 9.77 -24.72 -7.48
CA LEU A 224 10.76 -25.25 -8.42
C LEU A 224 11.69 -26.27 -7.75
N GLY A 225 12.14 -25.99 -6.52
CA GLY A 225 12.98 -26.90 -5.74
C GLY A 225 12.26 -28.23 -5.46
N TRP A 226 11.01 -28.18 -4.99
CA TRP A 226 10.20 -29.38 -4.79
C TRP A 226 9.91 -30.12 -6.08
N GLY A 227 9.63 -29.40 -7.17
CA GLY A 227 9.44 -30.00 -8.49
C GLY A 227 10.69 -30.78 -8.94
N ALA A 228 11.89 -30.23 -8.71
CA ALA A 228 13.14 -30.90 -9.03
C ALA A 228 13.37 -32.13 -8.15
N VAL A 229 13.11 -32.05 -6.84
CA VAL A 229 13.24 -33.17 -5.90
C VAL A 229 12.30 -34.31 -6.28
N LEU A 230 11.00 -34.02 -6.49
CA LEU A 230 10.01 -35.02 -6.88
C LEU A 230 10.35 -35.68 -8.22
N SER A 231 10.82 -34.88 -9.20
CA SER A 231 11.27 -35.40 -10.49
C SER A 231 12.49 -36.32 -10.33
N GLY A 232 13.44 -35.94 -9.48
CA GLY A 232 14.62 -36.75 -9.17
C GLY A 232 14.26 -38.08 -8.50
N VAL A 233 13.33 -38.06 -7.54
CA VAL A 233 12.83 -39.27 -6.86
C VAL A 233 12.12 -40.19 -7.87
N ALA A 234 11.23 -39.64 -8.71
CA ALA A 234 10.52 -40.42 -9.72
C ALA A 234 11.48 -41.07 -10.73
N ALA A 235 12.47 -40.33 -11.22
CA ALA A 235 13.50 -40.87 -12.10
C ALA A 235 14.32 -41.98 -11.42
N GLY A 236 14.67 -41.79 -10.13
CA GLY A 236 15.37 -42.79 -9.33
C GLY A 236 14.58 -44.08 -9.16
N VAL A 237 13.28 -43.98 -8.85
CA VAL A 237 12.38 -45.13 -8.75
C VAL A 237 12.27 -45.87 -10.09
N ALA A 238 12.06 -45.15 -11.19
CA ALA A 238 11.96 -45.75 -12.52
C ALA A 238 13.27 -46.46 -12.94
N MET A 239 14.44 -45.89 -12.64
CA MET A 239 15.73 -46.55 -12.89
C MET A 239 15.92 -47.79 -12.03
N HIS A 240 15.46 -47.76 -10.77
CA HIS A 240 15.54 -48.90 -9.88
C HIS A 240 14.62 -50.05 -10.34
N GLU A 241 13.39 -49.74 -10.75
CA GLU A 241 12.47 -50.74 -11.32
C GLU A 241 13.02 -51.37 -12.60
N LYS A 242 13.57 -50.56 -13.52
CA LYS A 242 14.24 -51.07 -14.73
C LYS A 242 15.40 -52.01 -14.39
N LYS A 243 16.24 -51.65 -13.40
CA LYS A 243 17.32 -52.54 -12.94
C LYS A 243 16.80 -53.83 -12.33
N LYS A 244 15.74 -53.76 -11.52
CA LYS A 244 15.12 -54.93 -10.90
C LYS A 244 14.49 -55.87 -11.93
N GLN A 245 13.81 -55.33 -12.95
CA GLN A 245 13.26 -56.11 -14.06
C GLN A 245 14.37 -56.78 -14.87
N ALA A 246 15.43 -56.04 -15.24
CA ALA A 246 16.57 -56.59 -15.96
C ALA A 246 17.34 -57.66 -15.17
N ALA A 247 17.39 -57.56 -13.84
CA ALA A 247 17.96 -58.59 -12.98
C ALA A 247 17.06 -59.84 -12.93
N ALA A 248 15.75 -59.68 -12.75
CA ALA A 248 14.80 -60.78 -12.76
C ALA A 248 14.76 -61.52 -14.10
N GLU A 249 14.91 -60.83 -15.23
CA GLU A 249 14.94 -61.42 -16.57
C GLU A 249 16.21 -62.25 -16.82
N LYS A 250 17.34 -61.87 -16.21
CA LYS A 250 18.59 -62.66 -16.24
C LYS A 250 18.51 -63.96 -15.43
N ASP A 251 17.69 -64.00 -14.39
CA ASP A 251 17.48 -65.19 -13.56
C ASP A 251 16.49 -66.20 -14.19
N ILE A 252 15.83 -65.85 -15.33
CA ILE A 252 14.80 -66.68 -16.00
C ILE A 252 15.32 -67.41 -17.26
N VAL A 253 16.62 -67.41 -17.57
CA VAL A 253 17.16 -68.29 -18.63
C VAL A 253 17.26 -69.74 -18.10
N PRO A 254 16.45 -70.70 -18.59
CA PRO A 254 16.56 -72.09 -18.18
C PRO A 254 17.75 -72.75 -18.89
N ALA A 255 18.46 -73.59 -18.14
CA ALA A 255 19.35 -74.59 -18.70
C ALA A 255 18.60 -75.46 -19.73
N GLY A 256 19.08 -75.44 -20.96
CA GLY A 256 18.62 -76.36 -21.98
C GLY A 256 19.30 -76.09 -23.32
N GLU A 257 20.42 -76.77 -23.59
CA GLU A 257 20.55 -77.62 -24.78
C GLU A 257 21.90 -78.38 -24.83
N SER A 258 21.84 -79.57 -25.46
CA SER A 258 22.90 -80.53 -25.82
C SER A 258 23.35 -81.46 -24.67
N GLU A 259 23.41 -82.79 -24.80
CA GLU A 259 23.58 -83.62 -26.00
C GLU A 259 23.17 -85.09 -25.73
N ALA A 260 22.71 -85.74 -26.80
CA ALA A 260 22.40 -87.16 -26.86
C ALA A 260 23.67 -87.99 -27.13
N SER A 261 23.87 -89.12 -26.43
CA SER A 261 24.49 -90.32 -27.03
C SER A 261 24.51 -91.53 -26.09
N LYS A 262 23.92 -92.63 -26.59
CA LYS A 262 24.15 -94.06 -26.31
C LYS A 262 23.77 -94.64 -24.95
#